data_AF-A0A2N9XXX1-F1
#
_entry.id   AF-A0A2N9XXX1-F1
#
_cell.length_a   1.000
_cell.length_b   1.000
_cell.length_c   1.000
_cell.angle_alpha   90.00
_cell.angle_beta   90.00
_cell.angle_gamma   90.00
#
_symmetry.space_group_name_H-M   'P 1'
#
loop_
_entity.id
_entity.type
_entity.pdbx_description
1 polymer ?
#
loop_
_entity_poly.entity_id
_entity_poly.type
_entity_poly.pdbx_seq_one_letter_code
_entity_poly.pdbx_strand_id
1 'polypeptide(L)'
;MFKSKYNVPKNIDKRISKLKLKIDSNNSYIDFLKKYNVVVFDTEVNFDYCIDCDGESLPLEVILGFSKEDREDLLATNDTYLNRIPEDYFAVATLNYGDLLCLSPNGEVYYWDHEVNDLYFDMSVKNGYLEQNTNLKFVANSFDAFLSMIIKSEVEDDYNPDEDEYNNPNIPFPDEALPSMLKYSKVFFTASENRLKIYLKKLELSEKGREVLAKFKEEGLL
;
A
#
# COMPACT_ATOMS: atom_id res chain seq x y z
N MET A 1 -17.76 -7.40 4.32
CA MET A 1 -17.57 -7.06 5.75
C MET A 1 -16.07 -7.00 6.01
N PHE A 2 -15.55 -5.87 6.51
CA PHE A 2 -14.11 -5.72 6.74
C PHE A 2 -13.58 -6.66 7.82
N LYS A 3 -12.31 -7.05 7.68
CA LYS A 3 -11.58 -7.85 8.66
C LYS A 3 -10.42 -7.05 9.21
N SER A 4 -10.37 -6.93 10.53
CA SER A 4 -9.26 -6.28 11.23
C SER A 4 -7.96 -7.05 11.06
N LYS A 5 -6.86 -6.35 10.76
CA LYS A 5 -5.51 -6.94 10.84
C LYS A 5 -5.01 -7.04 12.28
N TYR A 6 -5.28 -6.03 13.09
CA TYR A 6 -4.96 -6.00 14.52
C TYR A 6 -6.22 -5.87 15.38
N ASN A 7 -6.18 -6.47 16.57
CA ASN A 7 -7.22 -6.27 17.57
C ASN A 7 -7.38 -4.78 17.91
N VAL A 8 -8.62 -4.35 18.09
CA VAL A 8 -8.92 -3.00 18.60
C VAL A 8 -8.26 -2.84 19.99
N PRO A 9 -7.41 -1.82 20.20
CA PRO A 9 -6.77 -1.58 21.48
C PRO A 9 -7.79 -1.38 22.60
N LYS A 10 -7.58 -1.98 23.77
CA LYS A 10 -8.46 -1.78 24.95
C LYS A 10 -8.57 -0.32 25.39
N ASN A 11 -7.55 0.49 25.07
CA ASN A 11 -7.49 1.91 25.39
C ASN A 11 -7.77 2.81 24.16
N ILE A 12 -8.59 2.35 23.22
CA ILE A 12 -8.85 3.02 21.93
C ILE A 12 -9.28 4.48 22.11
N ASP A 13 -10.22 4.79 23.01
CA ASP A 13 -10.67 6.17 23.25
C ASP A 13 -9.54 7.10 23.71
N LYS A 14 -8.65 6.59 24.58
CA LYS A 14 -7.47 7.35 25.02
C LYS A 14 -6.51 7.60 23.87
N ARG A 15 -6.35 6.65 22.94
CA ARG A 15 -5.48 6.82 21.76
C ARG A 15 -6.10 7.83 20.79
N ILE A 16 -7.39 7.72 20.51
CA ILE A 16 -8.13 8.67 19.66
C ILE A 16 -8.03 10.10 20.20
N SER A 17 -8.22 10.29 21.51
CA SER A 17 -8.12 11.62 22.13
C SER A 17 -6.74 12.30 21.95
N LYS A 18 -5.68 11.52 21.70
CA LYS A 18 -4.33 12.06 21.47
C LYS A 18 -4.10 12.54 20.04
N LEU A 19 -4.92 12.09 19.08
CA LEU A 19 -4.78 12.46 17.67
C LEU A 19 -5.05 13.96 17.44
N LYS A 20 -5.67 14.65 18.41
CA LYS A 20 -6.06 16.07 18.32
C LYS A 20 -6.85 16.40 17.03
N LEU A 21 -7.61 15.43 16.52
CA LEU A 21 -8.41 15.60 15.31
C LEU A 21 -9.41 16.74 15.53
N LYS A 22 -9.45 17.68 14.58
CA LYS A 22 -10.46 18.73 14.53
C LYS A 22 -11.74 18.25 13.84
N ILE A 23 -12.18 17.02 14.14
CA ILE A 23 -13.39 16.41 13.57
C ILE A 23 -14.44 16.20 14.66
N ASP A 24 -15.71 16.10 14.26
CA ASP A 24 -16.78 15.73 15.19
C ASP A 24 -16.47 14.38 15.86
N SER A 25 -16.65 14.30 17.18
CA SER A 25 -16.58 13.05 17.95
C SER A 25 -17.50 11.93 17.44
N ASN A 26 -18.58 12.28 16.72
CA ASN A 26 -19.50 11.36 16.07
C ASN A 26 -19.13 11.05 14.61
N ASN A 27 -17.94 11.43 14.15
CA ASN A 27 -17.48 11.12 12.81
C ASN A 27 -17.32 9.60 12.63
N SER A 28 -17.80 9.05 11.51
CA SER A 28 -17.79 7.61 11.28
C SER A 28 -16.41 6.97 11.16
N TYR A 29 -15.34 7.75 10.95
CA TYR A 29 -13.99 7.24 11.07
C TYR A 29 -13.63 6.84 12.51
N ILE A 30 -14.14 7.57 13.51
CA ILE A 30 -13.96 7.22 14.93
C ILE A 30 -14.65 5.89 15.24
N ASP A 31 -15.86 5.67 14.71
CA ASP A 31 -16.58 4.41 14.84
C ASP A 31 -15.85 3.26 14.12
N PHE A 32 -15.28 3.54 12.95
CA PHE A 32 -14.42 2.59 12.25
C PHE A 32 -13.23 2.17 13.11
N LEU A 33 -12.49 3.11 13.71
CA LEU A 33 -11.34 2.79 14.57
C LEU A 33 -11.73 1.91 15.77
N LYS A 34 -12.90 2.16 16.35
CA LYS A 34 -13.44 1.38 17.49
C LYS A 34 -13.91 -0.01 17.10
N LYS A 35 -14.32 -0.20 15.85
CA LYS A 35 -14.88 -1.47 15.37
C LYS A 35 -13.84 -2.35 14.69
N TYR A 36 -12.96 -1.75 13.88
CA TYR A 36 -12.05 -2.45 12.99
C TYR A 36 -10.58 -2.14 13.25
N ASN A 37 -10.25 -0.97 13.81
CA ASN A 37 -8.89 -0.48 13.99
C ASN A 37 -8.14 -0.31 12.67
N VAL A 38 -7.48 -1.36 12.16
CA VAL A 38 -6.70 -1.35 10.91
C VAL A 38 -7.28 -2.39 9.95
N VAL A 39 -7.48 -2.00 8.70
CA VAL A 39 -7.87 -2.90 7.61
C VAL A 39 -6.84 -2.79 6.50
N VAL A 40 -6.31 -3.94 6.07
CA VAL A 40 -5.34 -4.04 4.97
C VAL A 40 -5.96 -4.88 3.86
N PHE A 41 -5.82 -4.40 2.63
CA PHE A 41 -6.52 -4.92 1.47
C PHE A 41 -5.65 -5.83 0.58
N ASP A 42 -4.34 -5.87 0.78
CA ASP A 42 -3.37 -6.71 0.03
C ASP A 42 -3.36 -8.20 0.42
N THR A 43 -4.34 -8.66 1.20
CA THR A 43 -4.31 -9.99 1.83
C THR A 43 -4.98 -11.09 1.02
N GLU A 44 -5.69 -10.75 -0.05
CA GLU A 44 -6.40 -11.70 -0.91
C GLU A 44 -5.73 -11.78 -2.30
N VAL A 45 -5.20 -12.96 -2.65
CA VAL A 45 -4.32 -13.13 -3.83
C VAL A 45 -4.96 -12.77 -5.17
N ASN A 46 -6.28 -12.86 -5.30
CA ASN A 46 -7.00 -12.68 -6.57
C ASN A 46 -8.00 -11.51 -6.53
N PHE A 47 -7.88 -10.63 -5.54
CA PHE A 47 -8.83 -9.55 -5.37
C PHE A 47 -8.11 -8.24 -5.12
N ASP A 48 -8.43 -7.27 -5.95
CA ASP A 48 -8.04 -5.90 -5.71
C ASP A 48 -9.19 -5.13 -5.09
N TYR A 49 -8.80 -4.17 -4.27
CA TYR A 49 -9.71 -3.20 -3.68
C TYR A 49 -9.31 -1.83 -4.18
N CYS A 50 -10.28 -1.10 -4.73
CA CYS A 50 -10.06 0.23 -5.25
C CYS A 50 -11.21 1.16 -4.89
N ILE A 51 -10.97 2.44 -5.11
CA ILE A 51 -12.03 3.45 -5.21
C ILE A 51 -11.98 4.08 -6.60
N ASP A 52 -13.13 4.43 -7.15
CA ASP A 52 -13.21 5.30 -8.32
C ASP A 52 -13.15 6.76 -7.86
N CYS A 53 -12.20 7.52 -8.40
CA CYS A 53 -12.08 8.96 -8.18
C CYS A 53 -12.02 9.69 -9.51
N ASP A 54 -13.18 10.19 -9.98
CA ASP A 54 -13.37 10.81 -11.30
C ASP A 54 -12.96 9.92 -12.48
N GLY A 55 -13.33 8.63 -12.44
CA GLY A 55 -13.05 7.66 -13.50
C GLY A 55 -11.65 7.05 -13.45
N GLU A 56 -10.86 7.40 -12.44
CA GLU A 56 -9.58 6.75 -12.14
C GLU A 56 -9.76 5.73 -11.01
N SER A 57 -9.34 4.49 -11.26
CA SER A 57 -9.36 3.43 -10.26
C SER A 57 -8.10 3.51 -9.40
N LEU A 58 -8.25 3.97 -8.16
CA LEU A 58 -7.14 4.12 -7.21
C LEU A 58 -7.07 2.90 -6.29
N PRO A 59 -5.97 2.11 -6.32
CA PRO A 59 -5.79 0.97 -5.42
C PRO A 59 -5.78 1.40 -3.96
N LEU A 60 -6.64 0.77 -3.15
CA LEU A 60 -6.73 0.98 -1.72
C LEU A 60 -5.89 -0.06 -1.00
N GLU A 61 -4.92 0.40 -0.20
CA GLU A 61 -3.96 -0.50 0.46
C GLU A 61 -4.32 -0.72 1.92
N VAL A 62 -4.47 0.38 2.67
CA VAL A 62 -4.68 0.36 4.12
C VAL A 62 -5.68 1.44 4.51
N ILE A 63 -6.69 1.09 5.31
CA ILE A 63 -7.35 2.08 6.17
C ILE A 63 -6.62 2.07 7.50
N LEU A 64 -6.04 3.23 7.83
CA LEU A 64 -5.11 3.42 8.92
C LEU A 64 -5.80 3.29 10.29
N GLY A 65 -5.05 2.80 11.27
CA GLY A 65 -5.48 2.67 12.65
C GLY A 65 -4.28 2.56 13.58
N PHE A 66 -4.42 1.98 14.76
CA PHE A 66 -3.28 1.81 15.67
C PHE A 66 -2.56 0.50 15.40
N SER A 67 -1.32 0.61 14.92
CA SER A 67 -0.48 -0.51 14.49
C SER A 67 0.89 -0.48 15.18
N LYS A 68 1.64 -1.56 15.01
CA LYS A 68 3.08 -1.63 15.31
C LYS A 68 3.95 -1.41 14.06
N GLU A 69 3.33 -1.44 12.88
CA GLU A 69 3.99 -1.22 11.59
C GLU A 69 3.70 0.22 11.16
N ASP A 70 4.74 1.02 10.96
CA ASP A 70 4.60 2.46 10.74
C ASP A 70 3.72 2.81 9.54
N ARG A 71 3.78 2.03 8.46
CA ARG A 71 2.97 2.23 7.24
C ARG A 71 1.47 2.04 7.44
N GLU A 72 1.08 1.39 8.53
CA GLU A 72 -0.31 1.08 8.86
C GLU A 72 -0.79 1.85 10.10
N ASP A 73 0.16 2.47 10.82
CA ASP A 73 -0.12 3.22 12.03
C ASP A 73 -0.51 4.66 11.71
N LEU A 74 -1.66 5.04 12.24
CA LEU A 74 -2.29 6.33 12.03
C LEU A 74 -1.41 7.50 12.50
N LEU A 75 -0.71 7.34 13.63
CA LEU A 75 0.15 8.38 14.17
C LEU A 75 1.44 8.46 13.37
N ALA A 76 2.09 7.31 13.13
CA ALA A 76 3.34 7.27 12.39
C ALA A 76 3.18 7.82 10.96
N THR A 77 2.09 7.48 10.27
CA THR A 77 1.79 8.04 8.94
C THR A 77 1.57 9.55 9.02
N ASN A 78 0.69 10.05 9.90
CA ASN A 78 0.46 11.50 9.97
C ASN A 78 1.68 12.30 10.45
N ASP A 79 2.54 11.73 11.30
CA ASP A 79 3.82 12.32 11.68
C ASP A 79 4.79 12.39 10.47
N THR A 80 4.80 11.36 9.62
CA THR A 80 5.63 11.29 8.40
C THR A 80 5.20 12.33 7.35
N TYR A 81 3.92 12.63 7.28
CA TYR A 81 3.35 13.62 6.35
C TYR A 81 3.07 14.97 7.02
N LEU A 82 3.61 15.22 8.21
CA LEU A 82 3.50 16.50 8.88
C LEU A 82 4.10 17.62 8.01
N ASN A 83 3.31 18.66 7.76
CA ASN A 83 3.62 19.77 6.83
C ASN A 83 3.66 19.37 5.33
N ARG A 84 3.25 18.14 4.97
CA ARG A 84 3.13 17.65 3.58
C ARG A 84 1.67 17.43 3.16
N ILE A 85 0.77 17.24 4.12
CA ILE A 85 -0.68 17.40 3.94
C ILE A 85 -1.11 18.80 4.39
N PRO A 86 -2.19 19.38 3.82
CA PRO A 86 -2.70 20.68 4.25
C PRO A 86 -3.04 20.72 5.73
N GLU A 87 -2.92 21.90 6.34
CA GLU A 87 -3.25 22.11 7.75
C GLU A 87 -4.71 21.70 8.02
N ASP A 88 -4.93 21.08 9.18
CA ASP A 88 -6.24 20.59 9.65
C ASP A 88 -6.82 19.37 8.91
N TYR A 89 -6.16 18.88 7.87
CA TYR A 89 -6.46 17.58 7.27
C TYR A 89 -5.71 16.47 7.99
N PHE A 90 -6.23 15.25 7.86
CA PHE A 90 -5.66 14.09 8.53
C PHE A 90 -5.72 12.85 7.65
N ALA A 91 -4.59 12.19 7.41
CA ALA A 91 -4.55 10.98 6.60
C ALA A 91 -5.27 9.83 7.32
N VAL A 92 -6.18 9.15 6.63
CA VAL A 92 -7.00 8.04 7.14
C VAL A 92 -6.85 6.75 6.34
N ALA A 93 -6.31 6.82 5.13
CA ALA A 93 -5.98 5.65 4.32
C ALA A 93 -4.77 5.92 3.42
N THR A 94 -4.07 4.85 3.01
CA THR A 94 -3.03 4.89 1.97
C THR A 94 -3.57 4.29 0.69
N LEU A 95 -3.18 4.91 -0.42
CA LEU A 95 -3.51 4.52 -1.78
C LEU A 95 -2.21 4.38 -2.58
N ASN A 96 -2.27 3.58 -3.65
CA ASN A 96 -1.37 3.67 -4.81
C ASN A 96 0.11 3.98 -4.49
N TYR A 97 0.74 3.17 -3.64
CA TYR A 97 2.17 3.23 -3.33
C TYR A 97 2.71 4.58 -2.81
N GLY A 98 1.87 5.44 -2.25
CA GLY A 98 2.35 6.71 -1.68
C GLY A 98 1.28 7.79 -1.50
N ASP A 99 0.17 7.66 -2.21
CA ASP A 99 -1.00 8.55 -2.12
C ASP A 99 -1.77 8.36 -0.81
N LEU A 100 -2.57 9.35 -0.44
CA LEU A 100 -3.35 9.34 0.79
C LEU A 100 -4.82 9.72 0.55
N LEU A 101 -5.70 9.16 1.36
CA LEU A 101 -7.00 9.76 1.63
C LEU A 101 -6.93 10.55 2.94
N CYS A 102 -7.35 11.80 2.87
CA CYS A 102 -7.33 12.75 3.96
C CYS A 102 -8.76 13.12 4.37
N LEU A 103 -9.01 13.12 5.67
CA LEU A 103 -10.26 13.58 6.27
C LEU A 103 -10.15 15.08 6.56
N SER A 104 -11.16 15.85 6.15
CA SER A 104 -11.28 17.27 6.50
C SER A 104 -11.86 17.45 7.91
N PRO A 105 -11.73 18.64 8.52
CA PRO A 105 -12.40 18.98 9.77
C PRO A 105 -13.92 18.75 9.76
N ASN A 106 -14.55 18.91 8.59
CA ASN A 106 -15.98 18.72 8.41
C ASN A 106 -16.37 17.25 8.22
N GLY A 107 -15.40 16.35 8.13
CA GLY A 107 -15.61 14.91 7.96
C GLY A 107 -15.71 14.44 6.50
N GLU A 108 -15.45 15.31 5.54
CA GLU A 108 -15.36 14.97 4.11
C GLU A 108 -14.02 14.28 3.82
N VAL A 109 -13.98 13.43 2.80
CA VAL A 109 -12.78 12.70 2.38
C VAL A 109 -12.24 13.30 1.09
N TYR A 110 -10.94 13.53 1.06
CA TYR A 110 -10.19 14.10 -0.05
C TYR A 110 -9.01 13.22 -0.42
N TYR A 111 -8.65 13.23 -1.69
CA TYR A 111 -7.48 12.58 -2.26
C TYR A 111 -6.30 13.55 -2.26
N TRP A 112 -5.20 13.12 -1.63
CA TRP A 112 -3.89 13.75 -1.67
C TRP A 112 -3.01 12.89 -2.58
N ASP A 113 -2.61 13.49 -3.70
CA ASP A 113 -1.80 12.90 -4.74
C ASP A 113 -0.33 13.26 -4.47
N HIS A 114 0.53 12.26 -4.27
CA HIS A 114 1.92 12.53 -3.96
C HIS A 114 2.66 13.24 -5.09
N GLU A 115 2.31 12.99 -6.36
CA GLU A 115 2.89 13.64 -7.54
C GLU A 115 2.51 15.12 -7.64
N VAL A 116 1.36 15.50 -7.09
CA VAL A 116 0.82 16.86 -7.23
C VAL A 116 0.89 17.68 -5.95
N ASN A 117 0.62 17.08 -4.79
CA ASN A 117 0.40 17.76 -3.52
C ASN A 117 1.63 17.74 -2.59
N ASP A 118 2.63 16.91 -2.87
CA ASP A 118 3.83 16.81 -2.03
C ASP A 118 4.82 17.96 -2.26
N LEU A 119 5.76 18.09 -1.33
CA LEU A 119 6.86 19.05 -1.41
C LEU A 119 7.93 18.55 -2.38
N TYR A 120 8.00 19.16 -3.55
CA TYR A 120 9.03 18.89 -4.54
C TYR A 120 10.28 19.72 -4.30
N PHE A 121 11.42 19.03 -4.16
CA PHE A 121 12.71 19.70 -4.12
C PHE A 121 13.14 20.13 -5.52
N ASP A 122 13.34 21.42 -5.72
CA ASP A 122 13.81 22.02 -6.95
C ASP A 122 14.97 22.99 -6.66
N MET A 123 16.14 22.66 -7.19
CA MET A 123 17.38 23.45 -7.00
C MET A 123 17.33 24.85 -7.60
N SER A 124 16.35 25.13 -8.48
CA SER A 124 16.18 26.43 -9.13
C SER A 124 15.42 27.45 -8.27
N VAL A 125 14.73 27.02 -7.21
CA VAL A 125 14.00 27.89 -6.26
C VAL A 125 14.78 28.15 -4.98
N LYS A 126 14.60 29.36 -4.43
CA LYS A 126 15.23 29.78 -3.18
C LYS A 126 14.71 28.92 -2.02
N ASN A 127 15.63 28.30 -1.27
CA ASN A 127 15.37 27.29 -0.22
C ASN A 127 15.02 25.87 -0.74
N GLY A 128 15.06 25.65 -2.05
CA GLY A 128 15.10 24.32 -2.64
C GLY A 128 13.78 23.57 -2.72
N TYR A 129 12.64 24.13 -2.30
CA TYR A 129 11.33 23.46 -2.41
C TYR A 129 10.34 24.34 -3.16
N LEU A 130 9.54 23.72 -4.03
CA LEU A 130 8.36 24.35 -4.63
C LEU A 130 7.30 24.61 -3.56
N GLU A 131 6.42 25.57 -3.84
CA GLU A 131 5.24 25.81 -3.01
C GLU A 131 4.33 24.57 -3.07
N GLN A 132 3.90 24.11 -1.89
CA GLN A 132 3.01 22.97 -1.77
C GLN A 132 1.66 23.28 -2.43
N ASN A 133 1.15 22.36 -3.25
CA ASN A 133 -0.23 22.44 -3.69
C ASN A 133 -1.16 21.88 -2.62
N THR A 134 -1.84 22.76 -1.89
CA THR A 134 -2.76 22.36 -0.82
C THR A 134 -4.17 22.03 -1.29
N ASN A 135 -4.46 22.11 -2.59
CA ASN A 135 -5.77 21.79 -3.13
C ASN A 135 -5.91 20.28 -3.30
N LEU A 136 -6.66 19.65 -2.40
CA LEU A 136 -6.96 18.22 -2.47
C LEU A 136 -8.20 17.97 -3.33
N LYS A 137 -8.21 16.84 -4.04
CA LYS A 137 -9.35 16.45 -4.88
C LYS A 137 -10.45 15.85 -3.98
N PHE A 138 -11.69 16.30 -4.14
CA PHE A 138 -12.81 15.78 -3.36
C PHE A 138 -13.11 14.32 -3.72
N VAL A 139 -13.38 13.48 -2.72
CA VAL A 139 -13.73 12.05 -2.92
C VAL A 139 -15.14 11.77 -2.41
N ALA A 140 -15.42 12.08 -1.14
CA ALA A 140 -16.70 11.73 -0.54
C ALA A 140 -17.15 12.73 0.53
N ASN A 141 -18.46 12.88 0.69
CA ASN A 141 -19.05 13.78 1.71
C ASN A 141 -18.88 13.29 3.15
N SER A 142 -18.53 12.01 3.34
CA SER A 142 -18.32 11.42 4.66
C SER A 142 -17.44 10.17 4.56
N PHE A 143 -16.90 9.74 5.70
CA PHE A 143 -16.14 8.48 5.77
C PHE A 143 -17.01 7.26 5.40
N ASP A 144 -18.28 7.21 5.79
CA ASP A 144 -19.19 6.12 5.37
C ASP A 144 -19.48 6.13 3.87
N ALA A 145 -19.62 7.33 3.29
CA ALA A 145 -19.78 7.45 1.84
C ALA A 145 -18.53 6.91 1.13
N PHE A 146 -17.32 7.23 1.62
CA PHE A 146 -16.07 6.61 1.16
C PHE A 146 -16.09 5.08 1.29
N LEU A 147 -16.47 4.52 2.46
CA LEU A 147 -16.53 3.06 2.63
C LEU A 147 -17.48 2.39 1.62
N SER A 148 -18.52 3.09 1.19
CA SER A 148 -19.48 2.60 0.19
C SER A 148 -18.96 2.67 -1.25
N MET A 149 -17.87 3.42 -1.49
CA MET A 149 -17.19 3.50 -2.78
C MET A 149 -16.15 2.40 -2.99
N ILE A 150 -15.81 1.63 -1.96
CA ILE A 150 -14.81 0.56 -2.06
C ILE A 150 -15.36 -0.55 -2.95
N ILE A 151 -14.71 -0.73 -4.09
CA ILE A 151 -15.00 -1.79 -5.05
C ILE A 151 -14.02 -2.92 -4.79
N LYS A 152 -14.56 -4.14 -4.70
CA LYS A 152 -13.78 -5.37 -4.71
C LYS A 152 -13.93 -6.00 -6.09
N SER A 153 -12.85 -6.07 -6.85
CA SER A 153 -12.82 -6.73 -8.15
C SER A 153 -12.03 -8.02 -8.06
N GLU A 154 -12.55 -9.09 -8.64
CA GLU A 154 -11.70 -10.23 -9.00
C GLU A 154 -10.70 -9.69 -10.01
N VAL A 155 -9.42 -9.82 -9.66
CA VAL A 155 -8.37 -9.67 -10.65
C VAL A 155 -8.50 -10.94 -11.48
N GLU A 156 -9.16 -10.83 -12.65
CA GLU A 156 -8.86 -11.77 -13.72
C GLU A 156 -7.36 -11.65 -13.89
N ASP A 157 -6.65 -12.76 -13.71
CA ASP A 157 -5.22 -12.86 -14.02
C ASP A 157 -5.12 -12.43 -15.50
N ASP A 158 -4.87 -11.14 -15.71
CA ASP A 158 -4.60 -10.53 -17.01
C ASP A 158 -3.22 -10.94 -17.49
N TYR A 159 -2.59 -11.88 -16.75
CA TYR A 159 -1.63 -12.86 -17.20
C TYR A 159 -1.95 -13.32 -18.60
N ASN A 160 -1.47 -12.52 -19.53
CA ASN A 160 -1.21 -12.90 -20.88
C ASN A 160 0.13 -13.66 -20.81
N PRO A 161 0.14 -15.01 -20.91
CA PRO A 161 1.39 -15.78 -20.93
C PRO A 161 2.34 -15.37 -22.07
N ASP A 162 1.84 -14.59 -23.04
CA ASP A 162 2.62 -14.02 -24.13
C ASP A 162 3.24 -12.64 -23.80
N GLU A 163 2.84 -11.95 -22.72
CA GLU A 163 3.38 -10.62 -22.33
C GLU A 163 4.22 -10.62 -21.04
N ASP A 164 3.98 -11.53 -20.08
CA ASP A 164 4.79 -11.64 -18.86
C ASP A 164 5.80 -12.80 -18.95
N GLU A 165 6.89 -12.56 -19.69
CA GLU A 165 8.01 -13.49 -19.82
C GLU A 165 8.60 -13.89 -18.46
N TYR A 166 8.46 -13.06 -17.41
CA TYR A 166 9.04 -13.31 -16.09
C TYR A 166 8.33 -14.46 -15.37
N ASN A 167 7.01 -14.57 -15.50
CA ASN A 167 6.22 -15.65 -14.89
C ASN A 167 5.95 -16.85 -15.84
N ASN A 168 6.39 -16.79 -17.10
CA ASN A 168 6.30 -17.94 -18.00
C ASN A 168 7.28 -19.07 -17.58
N PRO A 169 6.79 -20.28 -17.22
CA PRO A 169 7.63 -21.36 -16.70
C PRO A 169 8.47 -22.07 -17.77
N ASN A 170 8.31 -21.70 -19.05
CA ASN A 170 9.03 -22.32 -20.17
C ASN A 170 10.11 -21.38 -20.76
N ILE A 171 10.24 -20.17 -20.23
CA ILE A 171 11.27 -19.20 -20.60
C ILE A 171 12.28 -19.10 -19.43
N PRO A 172 13.59 -19.32 -19.65
CA PRO A 172 14.59 -19.18 -18.58
C PRO A 172 14.66 -17.72 -18.10
N PHE A 173 15.17 -17.52 -16.89
CA PHE A 173 15.53 -16.16 -16.47
C PHE A 173 16.67 -15.60 -17.34
N PRO A 174 16.69 -14.29 -17.61
CA PRO A 174 17.82 -13.65 -18.25
C PRO A 174 19.06 -13.76 -17.38
N ASP A 175 20.22 -13.97 -18.01
CA ASP A 175 21.49 -14.20 -17.32
C ASP A 175 21.86 -13.06 -16.37
N GLU A 176 21.45 -11.83 -16.70
CA GLU A 176 21.69 -10.61 -15.90
C GLU A 176 20.93 -10.61 -14.57
N ALA A 177 19.82 -11.34 -14.47
CA ALA A 177 19.02 -11.43 -13.24
C ALA A 177 19.57 -12.46 -12.24
N LEU A 178 20.30 -13.48 -12.70
CA LEU A 178 20.77 -14.59 -11.86
C LEU A 178 21.74 -14.17 -10.72
N PRO A 179 22.68 -13.21 -10.91
CA PRO A 179 23.56 -12.77 -9.84
C PRO A 179 22.81 -12.12 -8.67
N SER A 180 21.71 -11.41 -8.93
CA SER A 180 20.92 -10.76 -7.87
C SER A 180 20.17 -11.80 -7.03
N MET A 181 19.69 -12.87 -7.65
CA MET A 181 19.04 -14.00 -6.96
C MET A 181 20.01 -14.71 -6.01
N LEU A 182 21.28 -14.84 -6.38
CA LEU A 182 22.31 -15.37 -5.49
C LEU A 182 22.63 -14.40 -4.34
N LYS A 183 22.77 -13.10 -4.66
CA LYS A 183 23.06 -12.08 -3.65
C LYS A 183 21.95 -11.96 -2.61
N TYR A 184 20.70 -12.17 -3.02
CA TYR A 184 19.51 -12.05 -2.17
C TYR A 184 18.75 -13.38 -2.09
N SER A 185 19.48 -14.49 -1.90
CA SER A 185 18.93 -15.85 -1.92
C SER A 185 17.74 -16.04 -0.98
N LYS A 186 17.77 -15.47 0.23
CA LYS A 186 16.63 -15.51 1.17
C LYS A 186 15.38 -14.79 0.69
N VAL A 187 15.52 -13.70 -0.06
CA VAL A 187 14.39 -12.91 -0.61
C VAL A 187 13.72 -13.68 -1.76
N PHE A 188 14.48 -14.46 -2.53
CA PHE A 188 13.91 -15.33 -3.55
C PHE A 188 12.85 -16.29 -2.96
N PHE A 189 13.08 -16.81 -1.76
CA PHE A 189 12.16 -17.74 -1.07
C PHE A 189 11.03 -17.06 -0.28
N THR A 190 10.91 -15.72 -0.30
CA THR A 190 9.72 -15.04 0.26
C THR A 190 8.57 -14.93 -0.74
N ALA A 191 8.77 -15.38 -1.99
CA ALA A 191 7.72 -15.45 -2.99
C ALA A 191 6.60 -16.44 -2.58
N SER A 192 5.39 -16.25 -3.13
CA SER A 192 4.28 -17.19 -2.92
C SER A 192 4.62 -18.59 -3.44
N GLU A 193 4.02 -19.64 -2.86
CA GLU A 193 4.31 -21.04 -3.19
C GLU A 193 4.18 -21.35 -4.70
N ASN A 194 3.19 -20.75 -5.36
CA ASN A 194 2.97 -20.92 -6.80
C ASN A 194 4.07 -20.25 -7.64
N ARG A 195 4.49 -19.03 -7.26
CA ARG A 195 5.59 -18.32 -7.95
C ARG A 195 6.92 -19.04 -7.75
N LEU A 196 7.18 -19.57 -6.55
CA LEU A 196 8.39 -20.32 -6.27
C LEU A 196 8.51 -21.57 -7.18
N LYS A 197 7.42 -22.32 -7.37
CA LYS A 197 7.38 -23.47 -8.30
C LYS A 197 7.75 -23.08 -9.73
N ILE A 198 7.23 -21.94 -10.20
CA ILE A 198 7.55 -21.39 -11.53
C ILE A 198 9.02 -21.02 -11.61
N TYR A 199 9.54 -20.25 -10.63
CA TYR A 199 10.91 -19.75 -10.66
C TYR A 199 11.94 -20.88 -10.60
N LEU A 200 11.70 -21.89 -9.77
CA LEU A 200 12.56 -23.07 -9.71
C LEU A 200 12.58 -23.81 -11.04
N LYS A 201 11.41 -24.00 -11.69
CA LYS A 201 11.34 -24.59 -13.02
C LYS A 201 12.08 -23.76 -14.07
N LYS A 202 11.98 -22.43 -14.03
CA LYS A 202 12.72 -21.54 -14.96
C LYS A 202 14.24 -21.67 -14.80
N LEU A 203 14.74 -21.79 -13.57
CA LEU A 203 16.16 -21.98 -13.31
C LEU A 203 16.68 -23.33 -13.87
N GLU A 204 15.84 -24.36 -13.99
CA GLU A 204 16.23 -25.62 -14.60
C GLU A 204 16.47 -25.52 -16.12
N LEU A 205 15.92 -24.50 -16.77
CA LEU A 205 15.93 -24.35 -18.23
C LEU A 205 17.27 -23.86 -18.81
N SER A 206 18.14 -23.25 -18.00
CA SER A 206 19.45 -22.75 -18.44
C SER A 206 20.61 -23.32 -17.62
N GLU A 207 21.81 -23.34 -18.20
CA GLU A 207 23.01 -23.83 -17.51
C GLU A 207 23.32 -22.99 -16.27
N LYS A 208 23.34 -21.66 -16.39
CA LYS A 208 23.55 -20.74 -15.28
C LYS A 208 22.42 -20.79 -14.24
N GLY A 209 21.17 -21.02 -14.66
CA GLY A 209 20.07 -21.23 -13.72
C GLY A 209 20.27 -22.48 -12.86
N ARG A 210 20.79 -23.57 -13.45
CA ARG A 210 21.15 -24.79 -12.71
C ARG A 210 22.31 -24.56 -11.74
N GLU A 211 23.26 -23.68 -12.05
CA GLU A 211 24.30 -23.27 -11.09
C GLU A 211 23.71 -22.53 -9.89
N VAL A 212 22.70 -21.67 -10.11
CA VAL A 212 21.97 -21.01 -9.02
C VAL A 212 21.24 -22.03 -8.14
N LEU A 213 20.55 -23.01 -8.75
CA LEU A 213 19.90 -24.10 -8.00
C LEU A 213 20.89 -24.92 -7.17
N ALA A 214 22.09 -25.19 -7.71
CA ALA A 214 23.13 -25.90 -6.96
C ALA A 214 23.57 -25.10 -5.73
N LYS A 215 23.76 -23.78 -5.87
CA LYS A 215 24.10 -22.90 -4.74
C LYS A 215 22.98 -22.81 -3.70
N PHE A 216 21.72 -22.74 -4.11
CA PHE A 216 20.59 -22.77 -3.17
C PHE A 216 20.56 -24.07 -2.35
N LYS A 217 20.90 -25.23 -2.96
CA LYS A 217 21.05 -26.50 -2.22
C LYS A 217 22.24 -26.48 -1.26
N GLU A 218 23.38 -25.92 -1.67
CA GLU A 218 24.56 -25.76 -0.80
C GLU A 218 24.26 -24.87 0.41
N GLU A 219 23.42 -23.86 0.25
CA GLU A 219 22.96 -22.96 1.31
C GLU A 219 21.82 -23.53 2.17
N GLY A 220 21.28 -24.71 1.84
CA GLY A 220 20.17 -25.34 2.55
C GLY A 220 18.82 -24.63 2.38
N LEU A 221 18.65 -23.93 1.26
CA LEU A 221 17.41 -23.23 0.90
C LEU A 221 16.44 -24.10 0.07
N LEU A 222 16.93 -25.23 -0.45
CA LEU A 222 16.21 -26.27 -1.19
C LEU A 222 16.48 -27.63 -0.56
#